data_AF-A0A1B5CTH4-F1
#
_entry.id   AF-A0A1B5CTH4-F1
#
_cell.length_a   1.000
_cell.length_b   1.000
_cell.length_c   1.000
_cell.angle_alpha   90.00
_cell.angle_beta   90.00
_cell.angle_gamma   90.00
#
_symmetry.space_group_name_H-M   'P 1'
#
loop_
_entity.id
_entity.type
_entity.pdbx_description
1 polymer ?
#
loop_
_entity_poly.entity_id
_entity_poly.type
_entity_poly.pdbx_seq_one_letter_code
_entity_poly.pdbx_strand_id
1 'polypeptide(L)'
;MKISDGVPPAEFRAQDYAPYAPQRSENSTRRLRPDEMANTLLGKTISPETAFRMREMVTVDSRGMITKVQPRHLSNSNFTDISNSITAPLTQRPQPAQELIRTPKEVLLALTLAIAESELDTSIKTPIIEHLKVSWLDNRSSRDITQNLITQLQRDLSFEPEKNQALLSRIEEISNTLEKEFYITKRNDNYYGRLFDTAFSEYVINNPTAQSHHINELLTQKLLTDFNSYPPAMQLALCAEIHQRMRDDPPGWREQIKETQEFLRAFDTQKFTAMLQSRDPYAIPLTLSLAVKYMLVAPNLRPLAEVATQHYIDVIENQRERIESLENSNFRSDRYGLLLPYQSAPQQPTRLLGTKGIRPIDCYQLTTQKITPHNRAALHAERAIGTGMSGSTNVLNYLFKSLIEEGKVFSMEHAKTLTAAYLTFSGGHSLNEAYTVFSYNDQKNFTPLLFNQLAGADQHNADAVEYAYQRVLDACKLLNTSRSGH
;
A
#
# COMPACT_ATOMS: atom_id res chain seq x y z
N MET A 1 56.29 -33.82 -36.22
CA MET A 1 57.34 -32.97 -36.80
C MET A 1 58.24 -32.53 -35.66
N LYS A 2 59.46 -33.10 -35.63
CA LYS A 2 60.72 -32.69 -34.95
C LYS A 2 60.71 -32.34 -33.45
N ILE A 3 61.68 -32.66 -32.59
CA ILE A 3 63.00 -33.37 -32.51
C ILE A 3 63.24 -33.32 -30.97
N SER A 4 63.25 -34.42 -30.20
CA SER A 4 64.38 -35.34 -29.91
C SER A 4 65.61 -34.63 -29.27
N ASP A 5 65.96 -34.91 -28.01
CA ASP A 5 67.14 -35.69 -27.55
C ASP A 5 67.96 -34.79 -26.60
N GLY A 6 68.57 -35.22 -25.49
CA GLY A 6 68.62 -36.51 -24.83
C GLY A 6 69.70 -36.57 -23.72
N VAL A 7 69.85 -37.80 -23.19
CA VAL A 7 71.05 -38.51 -22.70
C VAL A 7 71.58 -38.20 -21.26
N PRO A 8 72.25 -39.16 -20.55
CA PRO A 8 71.71 -39.97 -19.44
C PRO A 8 72.77 -40.13 -18.28
N PRO A 9 73.07 -41.34 -17.76
CA PRO A 9 72.44 -42.13 -16.69
C PRO A 9 73.24 -42.10 -15.36
N ALA A 10 72.65 -42.49 -14.23
CA ALA A 10 73.36 -43.26 -13.18
C ALA A 10 72.43 -43.61 -12.00
N GLU A 11 72.08 -44.87 -12.01
CA GLU A 11 71.61 -45.76 -10.95
C GLU A 11 72.34 -45.72 -9.58
N PHE A 12 71.57 -46.08 -8.53
CA PHE A 12 71.93 -46.73 -7.24
C PHE A 12 72.72 -45.90 -6.19
N ARG A 13 72.35 -45.81 -4.89
CA ARG A 13 71.68 -46.73 -3.93
C ARG A 13 70.90 -45.93 -2.87
N ALA A 14 69.63 -46.23 -2.61
CA ALA A 14 69.10 -47.10 -1.55
C ALA A 14 69.39 -46.62 -0.11
N GLN A 15 68.34 -46.16 0.59
CA GLN A 15 68.09 -46.50 2.00
C GLN A 15 66.66 -46.08 2.44
N ASP A 16 65.87 -47.13 2.69
CA ASP A 16 64.85 -47.32 3.72
C ASP A 16 63.58 -46.45 3.74
N TYR A 17 62.51 -47.11 3.28
CA TYR A 17 61.11 -46.79 3.51
C TYR A 17 60.74 -46.88 5.01
N ALA A 18 60.14 -45.82 5.53
CA ALA A 18 59.21 -45.88 6.66
C ALA A 18 57.86 -45.25 6.23
N PRO A 19 56.71 -45.85 6.61
CA PRO A 19 55.43 -45.60 5.96
C PRO A 19 54.86 -44.21 6.27
N TYR A 20 54.38 -43.56 5.21
CA TYR A 20 53.57 -42.35 5.25
C TYR A 20 52.38 -42.49 6.19
N ALA A 21 52.28 -41.58 7.15
CA ALA A 21 51.08 -41.40 7.96
C ALA A 21 49.90 -41.01 7.06
N PRO A 22 48.71 -41.60 7.25
CA PRO A 22 47.54 -41.28 6.43
C PRO A 22 47.12 -39.83 6.65
N GLN A 23 47.00 -39.07 5.55
CA GLN A 23 46.36 -37.77 5.52
C GLN A 23 44.93 -37.90 6.08
N ARG A 24 44.68 -37.30 7.24
CA ARG A 24 43.33 -37.07 7.74
C ARG A 24 42.63 -36.14 6.75
N SER A 25 41.52 -36.60 6.17
CA SER A 25 40.60 -35.77 5.42
C SER A 25 40.03 -34.69 6.36
N GLU A 26 40.42 -33.45 6.15
CA GLU A 26 39.76 -32.27 6.74
C GLU A 26 38.43 -32.02 6.03
N ASN A 27 37.43 -32.87 6.29
CA ASN A 27 36.02 -32.48 6.14
C ASN A 27 35.46 -32.22 7.52
N SER A 28 36.00 -31.18 8.19
CA SER A 28 35.31 -30.56 9.32
C SER A 28 34.30 -29.57 8.75
N THR A 29 33.01 -29.86 8.91
CA THR A 29 31.92 -28.89 8.71
C THR A 29 32.22 -27.65 9.57
N ARG A 30 32.78 -26.62 8.95
CA ARG A 30 33.08 -25.34 9.60
C ARG A 30 31.78 -24.77 10.16
N ARG A 31 31.66 -24.75 11.49
CA ARG A 31 30.57 -24.04 12.16
C ARG A 31 30.75 -22.55 11.91
N LEU A 32 29.75 -21.92 11.29
CA LEU A 32 29.74 -20.47 11.09
C LEU A 32 29.79 -19.77 12.45
N ARG A 33 30.57 -18.70 12.55
CA ARG A 33 30.56 -17.83 13.74
C ARG A 33 29.23 -17.06 13.80
N PRO A 34 28.77 -16.62 14.99
CA PRO A 34 27.50 -15.89 15.12
C PRO A 34 27.38 -14.67 14.21
N ASP A 35 28.47 -13.96 13.95
CA ASP A 35 28.51 -12.82 13.01
C ASP A 35 28.37 -13.26 11.54
N GLU A 36 28.96 -14.40 11.17
CA GLU A 36 28.84 -14.99 9.83
C GLU A 36 27.40 -15.48 9.61
N MET A 37 26.80 -16.12 10.62
CA MET A 37 25.38 -16.51 10.61
C MET A 37 24.46 -15.28 10.50
N ALA A 38 24.71 -14.24 11.29
CA ALA A 38 23.95 -12.99 11.25
C ALA A 38 23.93 -12.37 9.85
N ASN A 39 25.10 -12.30 9.20
CA ASN A 39 25.22 -11.76 7.84
C ASN A 39 24.43 -12.55 6.80
N THR A 40 24.31 -13.88 6.94
CA THR A 40 23.51 -14.70 6.00
C THR A 40 22.00 -14.48 6.11
N LEU A 41 21.53 -13.97 7.26
CA LEU A 41 20.12 -13.70 7.51
C LEU A 41 19.70 -12.27 7.09
N LEU A 42 20.62 -11.32 7.03
CA LEU A 42 20.31 -9.94 6.64
C LEU A 42 19.69 -9.88 5.23
N GLY A 43 18.64 -9.08 5.07
CA GLY A 43 17.91 -8.93 3.81
C GLY A 43 17.02 -10.13 3.44
N LYS A 44 16.98 -11.19 4.25
CA LYS A 44 16.01 -12.29 4.10
C LYS A 44 14.67 -11.90 4.73
N THR A 45 13.59 -12.42 4.19
CA THR A 45 12.25 -12.26 4.78
C THR A 45 11.86 -13.51 5.54
N ILE A 46 11.16 -13.32 6.65
CA ILE A 46 10.66 -14.40 7.50
C ILE A 46 9.15 -14.25 7.73
N SER A 47 8.49 -15.35 8.09
CA SER A 47 7.05 -15.34 8.39
C SER A 47 6.72 -14.40 9.55
N PRO A 48 5.51 -13.81 9.61
CA PRO A 48 5.08 -12.96 10.72
C PRO A 48 5.22 -13.62 12.11
N GLU A 49 4.94 -14.92 12.20
CA GLU A 49 5.02 -15.72 13.43
C GLU A 49 6.47 -15.84 13.90
N THR A 50 7.38 -16.07 12.96
CA THR A 50 8.81 -16.16 13.23
C THR A 50 9.37 -14.80 13.63
N ALA A 51 8.98 -13.73 12.93
CA ALA A 51 9.36 -12.37 13.28
C ALA A 51 8.90 -12.01 14.72
N PHE A 52 7.68 -12.39 15.09
CA PHE A 52 7.16 -12.15 16.44
C PHE A 52 7.91 -12.96 17.50
N ARG A 53 8.14 -14.26 17.25
CA ARG A 53 8.86 -15.17 18.17
C ARG A 53 10.32 -14.76 18.36
N MET A 54 10.97 -14.26 17.31
CA MET A 54 12.41 -13.98 17.27
C MET A 54 12.77 -12.49 17.43
N ARG A 55 11.82 -11.65 17.87
CA ARG A 55 11.95 -10.17 17.97
C ARG A 55 13.13 -9.66 18.82
N GLU A 56 13.62 -10.48 19.75
CA GLU A 56 14.79 -10.14 20.58
C GLU A 56 16.12 -10.43 19.87
N MET A 57 16.08 -11.27 18.83
CA MET A 57 17.24 -11.75 18.09
C MET A 57 17.39 -11.06 16.73
N VAL A 58 16.28 -10.74 16.08
CA VAL A 58 16.25 -10.07 14.78
C VAL A 58 15.34 -8.85 14.83
N THR A 59 15.77 -7.78 14.18
CA THR A 59 14.91 -6.66 13.84
C THR A 59 14.48 -6.85 12.40
N VAL A 60 13.17 -6.75 12.17
CA VAL A 60 12.59 -6.76 10.83
C VAL A 60 11.96 -5.41 10.51
N ASP A 61 11.94 -5.04 9.23
CA ASP A 61 11.11 -3.93 8.77
C ASP A 61 9.62 -4.29 8.74
N SER A 62 8.78 -3.34 8.34
CA SER A 62 7.33 -3.55 8.17
C SER A 62 6.94 -4.65 7.19
N ARG A 63 7.88 -5.11 6.36
CA ARG A 63 7.71 -6.16 5.35
C ARG A 63 8.36 -7.47 5.79
N GLY A 64 8.65 -7.63 7.08
CA GLY A 64 9.26 -8.86 7.61
C GLY A 64 10.69 -9.13 7.13
N MET A 65 11.35 -8.17 6.47
CA MET A 65 12.73 -8.31 6.02
C MET A 65 13.67 -8.02 7.19
N ILE A 66 14.61 -8.92 7.45
CA ILE A 66 15.60 -8.79 8.52
C ILE A 66 16.55 -7.64 8.19
N THR A 67 16.49 -6.58 8.99
CA THR A 67 17.34 -5.37 8.87
C THR A 67 18.50 -5.38 9.86
N LYS A 68 18.35 -6.11 10.98
CA LYS A 68 19.40 -6.27 11.98
C LYS A 68 19.29 -7.64 12.61
N VAL A 69 20.43 -8.22 12.96
CA VAL A 69 20.53 -9.45 13.75
C VAL A 69 21.39 -9.13 14.97
N GLN A 70 21.01 -9.59 16.15
CA GLN A 70 21.80 -9.47 17.38
C GLN A 70 22.70 -10.71 17.51
N PRO A 71 24.00 -10.64 17.12
CA PRO A 71 24.82 -11.84 16.99
C PRO A 71 25.02 -12.57 18.34
N ARG A 72 25.03 -11.80 19.43
CA ARG A 72 25.14 -12.31 20.82
C ARG A 72 23.99 -13.24 21.25
N HIS A 73 22.85 -13.23 20.54
CA HIS A 73 21.69 -14.08 20.83
C HIS A 73 21.48 -15.17 19.76
N LEU A 74 22.40 -15.29 18.80
CA LEU A 74 22.32 -16.26 17.71
C LEU A 74 23.02 -17.57 18.07
N SER A 75 22.25 -18.53 18.60
CA SER A 75 22.68 -19.92 18.74
C SER A 75 22.50 -20.68 17.42
N ASN A 76 23.17 -21.82 17.25
CA ASN A 76 22.95 -22.69 16.08
C ASN A 76 21.48 -23.13 15.94
N SER A 77 20.79 -23.36 17.08
CA SER A 77 19.37 -23.73 17.09
C SER A 77 18.53 -22.59 16.53
N ASN A 78 18.69 -21.38 17.07
CA ASN A 78 17.90 -20.22 16.65
C ASN A 78 18.23 -19.80 15.21
N PHE A 79 19.50 -19.92 14.79
CA PHE A 79 19.90 -19.71 13.40
C PHE A 79 19.19 -20.69 12.45
N THR A 80 19.13 -21.96 12.83
CA THR A 80 18.45 -23.00 12.04
C THR A 80 16.94 -22.72 11.99
N ASP A 81 16.34 -22.35 13.12
CA ASP A 81 14.92 -22.00 13.20
C ASP A 81 14.58 -20.79 12.32
N ILE A 82 15.40 -19.73 12.35
CA ILE A 82 15.21 -18.55 11.49
C ILE A 82 15.43 -18.94 10.03
N SER A 83 16.48 -19.69 9.71
CA SER A 83 16.83 -20.10 8.34
C SER A 83 15.74 -20.97 7.71
N ASN A 84 15.18 -21.92 8.47
CA ASN A 84 14.07 -22.76 8.04
C ASN A 84 12.76 -21.98 7.90
N SER A 85 12.66 -20.82 8.55
CA SER A 85 11.53 -19.92 8.48
C SER A 85 11.71 -18.79 7.45
N ILE A 86 12.82 -18.80 6.70
CA ILE A 86 13.03 -17.86 5.58
C ILE A 86 11.97 -18.16 4.53
N THR A 87 11.11 -17.18 4.29
CA THR A 87 10.14 -17.24 3.21
C THR A 87 10.75 -16.63 1.95
N ALA A 88 10.10 -16.85 0.81
CA ALA A 88 10.29 -15.95 -0.32
C ALA A 88 10.15 -14.51 0.20
N PRO A 89 10.96 -13.57 -0.29
CA PRO A 89 10.84 -12.19 0.13
C PRO A 89 9.38 -11.78 0.06
N LEU A 90 8.86 -11.10 1.09
CA LEU A 90 7.55 -10.45 0.95
C LEU A 90 7.60 -9.49 -0.26
N THR A 91 8.81 -9.12 -0.72
CA THR A 91 9.09 -8.41 -1.97
C THR A 91 8.96 -9.22 -3.28
N GLN A 92 8.51 -10.47 -3.26
CA GLN A 92 8.08 -11.20 -4.44
C GLN A 92 6.54 -11.30 -4.41
N ARG A 93 5.91 -11.32 -5.61
CA ARG A 93 4.45 -11.47 -5.79
C ARG A 93 3.92 -12.46 -4.75
N PRO A 94 2.77 -12.22 -4.08
CA PRO A 94 2.22 -13.17 -3.12
C PRO A 94 2.21 -14.56 -3.76
N GLN A 95 3.20 -15.37 -3.39
CA GLN A 95 3.27 -16.75 -3.78
C GLN A 95 2.17 -17.44 -2.97
N PRO A 96 1.49 -18.46 -3.51
CA PRO A 96 0.64 -19.29 -2.69
C PRO A 96 1.50 -19.85 -1.55
N ALA A 97 1.39 -19.26 -0.35
CA ALA A 97 2.23 -19.63 0.77
C ALA A 97 1.94 -21.10 1.12
N GLN A 98 3.00 -21.90 1.32
CA GLN A 98 2.88 -23.29 1.74
C GLN A 98 2.21 -23.40 3.13
N GLU A 99 2.33 -22.36 3.95
CA GLU A 99 1.52 -22.12 5.15
C GLU A 99 0.83 -20.76 5.01
N LEU A 100 -0.45 -20.75 4.65
CA LEU A 100 -1.17 -19.50 4.48
C LEU A 100 -1.93 -19.18 5.76
N ILE A 101 -1.42 -18.22 6.49
CA ILE A 101 -2.14 -17.61 7.61
C ILE A 101 -2.93 -16.45 7.04
N ARG A 102 -4.24 -16.40 7.31
CA ARG A 102 -5.19 -15.40 6.82
C ARG A 102 -5.65 -14.49 7.95
N THR A 103 -5.70 -13.19 7.70
CA THR A 103 -6.40 -12.24 8.59
C THR A 103 -7.92 -12.51 8.58
N PRO A 104 -8.68 -11.97 9.56
CA PRO A 104 -10.14 -11.98 9.52
C PRO A 104 -10.72 -11.56 8.16
N LYS A 105 -10.27 -10.46 7.55
CA LYS A 105 -10.79 -10.04 6.24
C LYS A 105 -10.38 -10.94 5.09
N GLU A 106 -9.18 -11.50 5.10
CA GLU A 106 -8.76 -12.46 4.09
C GLU A 106 -9.59 -13.75 4.13
N VAL A 107 -9.99 -14.18 5.33
CA VAL A 107 -10.94 -15.28 5.52
C VAL A 107 -12.30 -14.94 4.93
N LEU A 108 -12.84 -13.75 5.18
CA LEU A 108 -14.13 -13.33 4.59
C LEU A 108 -14.10 -13.37 3.05
N LEU A 109 -13.00 -12.94 2.42
CA LEU A 109 -12.85 -13.03 0.96
C LEU A 109 -12.79 -14.48 0.47
N ALA A 110 -12.04 -15.35 1.16
CA ALA A 110 -11.94 -16.76 0.81
C ALA A 110 -13.28 -17.49 0.96
N LEU A 111 -14.05 -17.18 2.02
CA LEU A 111 -15.41 -17.70 2.20
C LEU A 111 -16.35 -17.19 1.11
N THR A 112 -16.26 -15.91 0.74
CA THR A 112 -17.08 -15.34 -0.33
C THR A 112 -16.88 -16.10 -1.63
N LEU A 113 -15.63 -16.40 -2.00
CA LEU A 113 -15.32 -17.20 -3.19
C LEU A 113 -15.81 -18.65 -3.05
N ALA A 114 -15.59 -19.29 -1.90
CA ALA A 114 -16.05 -20.67 -1.68
C ALA A 114 -17.58 -20.80 -1.83
N ILE A 115 -18.34 -19.84 -1.30
CA ILE A 115 -19.79 -19.80 -1.45
C ILE A 115 -20.19 -19.51 -2.91
N ALA A 116 -19.54 -18.54 -3.56
CA ALA A 116 -19.85 -18.15 -4.94
C ALA A 116 -19.63 -19.30 -5.94
N GLU A 117 -18.59 -20.11 -5.72
CA GLU A 117 -18.20 -21.26 -6.56
C GLU A 117 -18.92 -22.56 -6.18
N SER A 118 -19.76 -22.55 -5.13
CA SER A 118 -20.50 -23.73 -4.72
C SER A 118 -21.75 -23.98 -5.57
N GLU A 119 -22.24 -25.22 -5.50
CA GLU A 119 -23.50 -25.68 -6.11
C GLU A 119 -24.76 -25.23 -5.35
N LEU A 120 -24.64 -24.29 -4.40
CA LEU A 120 -25.79 -23.72 -3.71
C LEU A 120 -26.68 -22.93 -4.68
N ASP A 121 -27.99 -23.03 -4.44
CA ASP A 121 -28.99 -22.27 -5.18
C ASP A 121 -28.72 -20.76 -5.06
N THR A 122 -28.93 -20.02 -6.16
CA THR A 122 -28.65 -18.58 -6.22
C THR A 122 -29.38 -17.79 -5.13
N SER A 123 -30.63 -18.16 -4.83
CA SER A 123 -31.43 -17.54 -3.77
C SER A 123 -30.83 -17.73 -2.36
N ILE A 124 -30.03 -18.78 -2.14
CA ILE A 124 -29.37 -19.06 -0.87
C ILE A 124 -28.00 -18.38 -0.81
N LYS A 125 -27.19 -18.49 -1.88
CA LYS A 125 -25.83 -17.93 -1.87
C LYS A 125 -25.79 -16.40 -1.90
N THR A 126 -26.71 -15.74 -2.59
CA THR A 126 -26.70 -14.27 -2.73
C THR A 126 -26.76 -13.54 -1.37
N PRO A 127 -27.71 -13.84 -0.46
CA PRO A 127 -27.73 -13.22 0.87
C PRO A 127 -26.46 -13.45 1.69
N ILE A 128 -25.85 -14.65 1.58
CA ILE A 128 -24.61 -15.00 2.30
C ILE A 128 -23.43 -14.18 1.76
N ILE A 129 -23.30 -14.09 0.43
CA ILE A 129 -22.26 -13.31 -0.23
C ILE A 129 -22.37 -11.84 0.14
N GLU A 130 -23.58 -11.27 0.11
CA GLU A 130 -23.80 -9.87 0.51
C GLU A 130 -23.45 -9.65 1.99
N HIS A 131 -23.80 -10.58 2.88
CA HIS A 131 -23.42 -10.49 4.29
C HIS A 131 -21.89 -10.51 4.51
N LEU A 132 -21.18 -11.39 3.79
CA LEU A 132 -19.71 -11.48 3.82
C LEU A 132 -19.05 -10.22 3.27
N LYS A 133 -19.56 -9.70 2.15
CA LYS A 133 -19.12 -8.45 1.52
C LYS A 133 -19.32 -7.26 2.45
N VAL A 134 -20.51 -7.08 3.03
CA VAL A 134 -20.79 -6.01 4.00
C VAL A 134 -19.85 -6.11 5.19
N SER A 135 -19.61 -7.32 5.71
CA SER A 135 -18.68 -7.55 6.83
C SER A 135 -17.23 -7.18 6.48
N TRP A 136 -16.81 -7.42 5.25
CA TRP A 136 -15.47 -7.04 4.77
C TRP A 136 -15.33 -5.52 4.56
N LEU A 137 -16.37 -4.88 4.03
CA LEU A 137 -16.41 -3.43 3.78
C LEU A 137 -16.49 -2.61 5.09
N ASP A 138 -17.06 -3.18 6.14
CA ASP A 138 -17.10 -2.60 7.50
C ASP A 138 -15.78 -2.75 8.27
N ASN A 139 -15.70 -2.15 9.47
CA ASN A 139 -14.58 -2.28 10.42
C ASN A 139 -14.84 -3.34 11.50
N ARG A 140 -15.84 -4.22 11.32
CA ARG A 140 -16.33 -5.13 12.36
C ARG A 140 -15.68 -6.52 12.34
N SER A 141 -14.77 -6.78 11.41
CA SER A 141 -14.12 -8.10 11.29
C SER A 141 -13.02 -8.26 12.36
N SER A 142 -13.36 -8.87 13.49
CA SER A 142 -12.37 -9.43 14.43
C SER A 142 -12.23 -10.93 14.24
N ARG A 143 -11.21 -11.55 14.84
CA ARG A 143 -11.06 -13.00 14.86
C ARG A 143 -12.31 -13.69 15.40
N ASP A 144 -12.83 -13.24 16.54
CA ASP A 144 -13.98 -13.85 17.20
C ASP A 144 -15.26 -13.66 16.40
N ILE A 145 -15.46 -12.48 15.81
CA ILE A 145 -16.62 -12.20 14.94
C ILE A 145 -16.57 -13.09 13.70
N THR A 146 -15.38 -13.25 13.11
CA THR A 146 -15.18 -14.13 11.94
C THR A 146 -15.40 -15.59 12.29
N GLN A 147 -14.93 -16.05 13.45
CA GLN A 147 -15.14 -17.42 13.92
C GLN A 147 -16.63 -17.71 14.18
N ASN A 148 -17.35 -16.76 14.77
CA ASN A 148 -18.79 -16.87 14.97
C ASN A 148 -19.54 -16.95 13.64
N LEU A 149 -19.15 -16.14 12.65
CA LEU A 149 -19.71 -16.19 11.30
C LEU A 149 -19.45 -17.54 10.64
N ILE A 150 -18.23 -18.07 10.72
CA ILE A 150 -17.89 -19.42 10.21
C ILE A 150 -18.78 -20.48 10.86
N THR A 151 -18.91 -20.43 12.18
CA THR A 151 -19.70 -21.41 12.95
C THR A 151 -21.16 -21.36 12.56
N GLN A 152 -21.71 -20.15 12.38
CA GLN A 152 -23.07 -19.95 11.92
C GLN A 152 -23.26 -20.49 10.50
N LEU A 153 -22.34 -20.18 9.58
CA LEU A 153 -22.38 -20.68 8.20
C LEU A 153 -22.31 -22.21 8.13
N GLN A 154 -21.42 -22.83 8.91
CA GLN A 154 -21.34 -24.30 9.00
C GLN A 154 -22.64 -24.91 9.53
N ARG A 155 -23.25 -24.31 10.55
CA ARG A 155 -24.53 -24.76 11.09
C ARG A 155 -25.64 -24.68 10.03
N ASP A 156 -25.74 -23.56 9.34
CA ASP A 156 -26.78 -23.31 8.33
C ASP A 156 -26.64 -24.24 7.11
N LEU A 157 -25.42 -24.66 6.77
CA LEU A 157 -25.16 -25.61 5.69
C LEU A 157 -25.28 -27.08 6.12
N SER A 158 -25.23 -27.36 7.43
CA SER A 158 -25.30 -28.73 7.97
C SER A 158 -26.71 -29.34 7.97
N PHE A 159 -27.75 -28.58 7.61
CA PHE A 159 -29.11 -29.11 7.45
C PHE A 159 -29.23 -30.07 6.25
N GLU A 160 -28.38 -29.92 5.22
CA GLU A 160 -28.27 -30.81 4.05
C GLU A 160 -26.80 -31.24 3.85
N PRO A 161 -26.21 -32.04 4.76
CA PRO A 161 -24.76 -32.24 4.81
C PRO A 161 -24.23 -33.03 3.62
N GLU A 162 -25.01 -33.96 3.07
CA GLU A 162 -24.63 -34.74 1.88
C GLU A 162 -24.54 -33.86 0.63
N LYS A 163 -25.46 -32.89 0.49
CA LYS A 163 -25.46 -31.91 -0.61
C LYS A 163 -24.30 -30.91 -0.46
N ASN A 164 -23.99 -30.52 0.78
CA ASN A 164 -23.04 -29.43 1.08
C ASN A 164 -21.65 -29.90 1.50
N GLN A 165 -21.34 -31.20 1.46
CA GLN A 165 -20.12 -31.78 2.02
C GLN A 165 -18.84 -31.09 1.49
N ALA A 166 -18.73 -30.92 0.17
CA ALA A 166 -17.56 -30.29 -0.44
C ALA A 166 -17.36 -28.84 0.04
N LEU A 167 -18.46 -28.09 0.18
CA LEU A 167 -18.43 -26.72 0.67
C LEU A 167 -18.07 -26.65 2.16
N LEU A 168 -18.64 -27.54 2.98
CA LEU A 168 -18.33 -27.65 4.40
C LEU A 168 -16.84 -27.95 4.64
N SER A 169 -16.28 -28.91 3.91
CA SER A 169 -14.84 -29.20 3.96
C SER A 169 -14.00 -27.99 3.54
N ARG A 170 -14.42 -27.27 2.49
CA ARG A 170 -13.71 -26.06 2.05
C ARG A 170 -13.75 -24.93 3.08
N ILE A 171 -14.88 -24.75 3.76
CA ILE A 171 -15.03 -23.77 4.85
C ILE A 171 -14.12 -24.15 6.02
N GLU A 172 -14.03 -25.43 6.37
CA GLU A 172 -13.13 -25.93 7.42
C GLU A 172 -11.66 -25.67 7.07
N GLU A 173 -11.23 -25.97 5.84
CA GLU A 173 -9.88 -25.65 5.35
C GLU A 173 -9.57 -24.16 5.47
N ILE A 174 -10.51 -23.29 5.09
CA ILE A 174 -10.35 -21.84 5.22
C ILE A 174 -10.29 -21.43 6.69
N SER A 175 -11.15 -21.99 7.54
CA SER A 175 -11.17 -21.70 8.98
C SER A 175 -9.83 -22.04 9.65
N ASN A 176 -9.20 -23.14 9.25
CA ASN A 176 -7.91 -23.57 9.80
C ASN A 176 -6.75 -22.62 9.44
N THR A 177 -6.95 -21.71 8.48
CA THR A 177 -5.97 -20.67 8.14
C THR A 177 -6.15 -19.37 8.91
N LEU A 178 -7.23 -19.20 9.67
CA LEU A 178 -7.47 -17.98 10.45
C LEU A 178 -6.31 -17.78 11.44
N GLU A 179 -5.72 -16.60 11.42
CA GLU A 179 -4.64 -16.23 12.32
C GLU A 179 -4.98 -16.45 13.80
N LYS A 180 -3.96 -16.81 14.57
CA LYS A 180 -4.08 -17.04 16.02
C LYS A 180 -3.83 -15.77 16.83
N GLU A 181 -3.05 -14.86 16.28
CA GLU A 181 -2.62 -13.62 16.93
C GLU A 181 -2.66 -12.45 15.93
N PHE A 182 -2.52 -11.24 16.46
CA PHE A 182 -2.47 -10.02 15.65
C PHE A 182 -1.07 -9.76 15.10
N TYR A 183 -0.89 -9.94 13.79
CA TYR A 183 0.40 -9.74 13.11
C TYR A 183 0.48 -8.38 12.40
N ILE A 184 1.29 -7.45 12.93
CA ILE A 184 1.47 -6.09 12.39
C ILE A 184 2.08 -6.11 10.98
N THR A 185 3.10 -6.94 10.74
CA THR A 185 3.77 -7.04 9.42
C THR A 185 2.80 -7.46 8.32
N LYS A 186 1.92 -8.43 8.60
CA LYS A 186 0.88 -8.87 7.66
C LYS A 186 -0.14 -7.77 7.33
N ARG A 187 -0.46 -6.92 8.30
CA ARG A 187 -1.38 -5.78 8.14
C ARG A 187 -0.73 -4.53 7.55
N ASN A 188 0.59 -4.39 7.67
CA ASN A 188 1.34 -3.40 6.90
C ASN A 188 1.44 -3.83 5.44
N ASP A 189 1.60 -5.13 5.17
CA ASP A 189 1.54 -5.66 3.81
C ASP A 189 0.16 -5.43 3.19
N ASN A 190 -0.92 -5.86 3.87
CA ASN A 190 -2.33 -5.63 3.53
C ASN A 190 -2.60 -5.48 2.02
N TYR A 191 -2.21 -6.52 1.28
CA TYR A 191 -2.33 -6.56 -0.18
C TYR A 191 -3.74 -6.20 -0.65
N TYR A 192 -4.78 -6.80 -0.06
CA TYR A 192 -6.16 -6.58 -0.49
C TYR A 192 -6.67 -5.17 -0.17
N GLY A 193 -6.33 -4.60 0.99
CA GLY A 193 -6.67 -3.20 1.29
C GLY A 193 -5.96 -2.21 0.37
N ARG A 194 -4.69 -2.44 0.05
CA ARG A 194 -3.93 -1.62 -0.90
C ARG A 194 -4.46 -1.73 -2.33
N LEU A 195 -4.86 -2.94 -2.74
CA LEU A 195 -5.48 -3.18 -4.03
C LEU A 195 -6.84 -2.48 -4.12
N PHE A 196 -7.65 -2.56 -3.06
CA PHE A 196 -8.92 -1.84 -2.98
C PHE A 196 -8.71 -0.33 -3.16
N ASP A 197 -7.81 0.27 -2.37
CA ASP A 197 -7.49 1.70 -2.45
C ASP A 197 -7.03 2.10 -3.86
N THR A 198 -6.18 1.27 -4.47
CA THR A 198 -5.67 1.48 -5.83
C THR A 198 -6.79 1.41 -6.87
N ALA A 199 -7.64 0.37 -6.82
CA ALA A 199 -8.72 0.17 -7.78
C ALA A 199 -9.83 1.21 -7.64
N PHE A 200 -10.17 1.58 -6.40
CA PHE A 200 -11.14 2.64 -6.12
C PHE A 200 -10.66 3.98 -6.67
N SER A 201 -9.41 4.36 -6.37
CA SER A 201 -8.86 5.63 -6.85
C SER A 201 -8.75 5.68 -8.37
N GLU A 202 -8.34 4.57 -9.00
CA GLU A 202 -8.35 4.45 -10.47
C GLU A 202 -9.75 4.65 -11.05
N TYR A 203 -10.78 4.02 -10.47
CA TYR A 203 -12.15 4.17 -10.93
C TYR A 203 -12.62 5.63 -10.85
N VAL A 204 -12.43 6.29 -9.71
CA VAL A 204 -12.85 7.68 -9.50
C VAL A 204 -12.13 8.63 -10.46
N ILE A 205 -10.83 8.44 -10.69
CA ILE A 205 -10.05 9.28 -11.60
C ILE A 205 -10.45 9.08 -13.06
N ASN A 206 -10.71 7.83 -13.48
CA ASN A 206 -11.01 7.52 -14.88
C ASN A 206 -12.48 7.65 -15.24
N ASN A 207 -13.39 7.82 -14.28
CA ASN A 207 -14.83 7.95 -14.49
C ASN A 207 -15.40 9.22 -13.84
N PRO A 208 -14.91 10.43 -14.21
CA PRO A 208 -15.41 11.67 -13.63
C PRO A 208 -16.89 11.88 -13.95
N THR A 209 -17.66 12.33 -12.96
CA THR A 209 -19.07 12.68 -13.14
C THR A 209 -19.23 14.18 -13.44
N ALA A 210 -20.45 14.59 -13.79
CA ALA A 210 -20.77 16.02 -13.91
C ALA A 210 -20.46 16.79 -12.61
N GLN A 211 -20.69 16.17 -11.45
CA GLN A 211 -20.34 16.75 -10.16
C GLN A 211 -18.81 16.88 -9.99
N SER A 212 -18.03 15.91 -10.48
CA SER A 212 -16.56 15.99 -10.48
C SER A 212 -16.06 17.18 -11.30
N HIS A 213 -16.61 17.36 -12.50
CA HIS A 213 -16.26 18.49 -13.38
C HIS A 213 -16.67 19.82 -12.77
N HIS A 214 -17.87 19.92 -12.19
CA HIS A 214 -18.33 21.13 -11.52
C HIS A 214 -17.42 21.54 -10.36
N ILE A 215 -17.01 20.60 -9.51
CA ILE A 215 -16.05 20.89 -8.42
C ILE A 215 -14.71 21.37 -8.99
N ASN A 216 -14.20 20.73 -10.04
CA ASN A 216 -12.97 21.15 -10.71
C ASN A 216 -13.09 22.57 -11.28
N GLU A 217 -14.20 22.91 -11.92
CA GLU A 217 -14.47 24.25 -12.44
C GLU A 217 -14.50 25.31 -11.34
N LEU A 218 -15.15 25.03 -10.21
CA LEU A 218 -15.18 25.93 -9.05
C LEU A 218 -13.77 26.20 -8.50
N LEU A 219 -12.95 25.15 -8.38
CA LEU A 219 -11.56 25.29 -7.95
C LEU A 219 -10.73 26.10 -8.96
N THR A 220 -10.80 25.75 -10.25
CA THR A 220 -10.11 26.49 -11.32
C THR A 220 -10.50 27.96 -11.32
N GLN A 221 -11.79 28.28 -11.21
CA GLN A 221 -12.28 29.66 -11.13
C GLN A 221 -11.75 30.40 -9.90
N LYS A 222 -11.76 29.74 -8.73
CA LYS A 222 -11.23 30.32 -7.49
C LYS A 222 -9.75 30.68 -7.62
N LEU A 223 -8.93 29.74 -8.11
CA LEU A 223 -7.49 29.94 -8.28
C LEU A 223 -7.18 30.99 -9.35
N LEU A 224 -7.87 30.97 -10.49
CA LEU A 224 -7.66 31.96 -11.56
C LEU A 224 -8.11 33.36 -11.15
N THR A 225 -9.23 33.49 -10.44
CA THR A 225 -9.72 34.79 -9.96
C THR A 225 -8.71 35.41 -9.00
N ASP A 226 -8.19 34.62 -8.06
CA ASP A 226 -7.17 35.07 -7.14
C ASP A 226 -5.86 35.42 -7.87
N PHE A 227 -5.38 34.54 -8.75
CA PHE A 227 -4.14 34.74 -9.51
C PHE A 227 -4.20 36.02 -10.36
N ASN A 228 -5.31 36.24 -11.06
CA ASN A 228 -5.51 37.39 -11.94
C ASN A 228 -5.72 38.70 -11.16
N SER A 229 -6.01 38.64 -9.85
CA SER A 229 -6.12 39.83 -9.00
C SER A 229 -4.76 40.48 -8.71
N TYR A 230 -3.67 39.73 -8.87
CA TYR A 230 -2.33 40.21 -8.57
C TYR A 230 -1.69 41.02 -9.70
N PRO A 231 -0.79 41.96 -9.39
CA PRO A 231 0.07 42.59 -10.39
C PRO A 231 0.94 41.57 -11.14
N PRO A 232 1.32 41.82 -12.41
CA PRO A 232 2.08 40.88 -13.24
C PRO A 232 3.38 40.35 -12.60
N ALA A 233 4.10 41.18 -11.85
CA ALA A 233 5.32 40.77 -11.17
C ALA A 233 5.07 39.69 -10.09
N MET A 234 3.96 39.82 -9.36
CA MET A 234 3.56 38.84 -8.34
C MET A 234 3.03 37.55 -8.98
N GLN A 235 2.27 37.66 -10.07
CA GLN A 235 1.85 36.49 -10.85
C GLN A 235 3.04 35.64 -11.29
N LEU A 236 4.09 36.28 -11.83
CA LEU A 236 5.30 35.58 -12.24
C LEU A 236 6.05 34.94 -11.06
N ALA A 237 6.12 35.63 -9.92
CA ALA A 237 6.73 35.09 -8.69
C ALA A 237 5.97 33.84 -8.19
N LEU A 238 4.62 33.88 -8.21
CA LEU A 238 3.79 32.72 -7.88
C LEU A 238 4.04 31.56 -8.84
N CYS A 239 4.17 31.81 -10.15
CA CYS A 239 4.52 30.77 -11.10
C CYS A 239 5.87 30.12 -10.78
N ALA A 240 6.88 30.89 -10.38
CA ALA A 240 8.19 30.36 -9.99
C ALA A 240 8.11 29.44 -8.76
N GLU A 241 7.40 29.87 -7.70
CA GLU A 241 7.19 29.08 -6.48
C GLU A 241 6.43 27.78 -6.75
N ILE A 242 5.36 27.84 -7.55
CA ILE A 242 4.56 26.67 -7.93
C ILE A 242 5.41 25.72 -8.79
N HIS A 243 6.19 26.25 -9.73
CA HIS A 243 7.09 25.47 -10.57
C HIS A 243 8.10 24.67 -9.74
N GLN A 244 8.73 25.32 -8.75
CA GLN A 244 9.68 24.65 -7.85
C GLN A 244 8.98 23.54 -7.04
N ARG A 245 7.85 23.85 -6.40
CA ARG A 245 7.07 22.85 -5.63
C ARG A 245 6.58 21.69 -6.47
N MET A 246 6.27 21.93 -7.74
CA MET A 246 5.93 20.85 -8.67
C MET A 246 7.14 19.97 -8.95
N ARG A 247 8.35 20.52 -9.09
CA ARG A 247 9.57 19.72 -9.33
C ARG A 247 9.96 18.85 -8.13
N ASP A 248 9.78 19.36 -6.92
CA ASP A 248 10.12 18.65 -5.69
C ASP A 248 9.19 17.46 -5.39
N ASP A 249 7.97 17.49 -5.94
CA ASP A 249 6.93 16.47 -5.77
C ASP A 249 6.34 16.09 -7.14
N PRO A 250 7.00 15.20 -7.90
CA PRO A 250 6.57 14.79 -9.24
C PRO A 250 5.74 13.49 -9.22
N PRO A 251 4.40 13.56 -9.16
CA PRO A 251 3.58 12.38 -9.35
C PRO A 251 3.71 11.87 -10.80
N GLY A 252 3.73 10.55 -10.98
CA GLY A 252 3.98 9.93 -12.29
C GLY A 252 3.01 10.40 -13.38
N TRP A 253 1.71 10.40 -13.11
CA TRP A 253 0.67 10.74 -14.09
C TRP A 253 0.80 12.15 -14.67
N ARG A 254 1.38 13.09 -13.92
CA ARG A 254 1.48 14.50 -14.35
C ARG A 254 2.37 14.68 -15.58
N GLU A 255 3.25 13.72 -15.86
CA GLU A 255 4.09 13.79 -17.04
C GLU A 255 3.32 13.69 -18.36
N GLN A 256 2.10 13.14 -18.34
CA GLN A 256 1.25 12.95 -19.52
C GLN A 256 0.55 14.25 -19.95
N ILE A 257 0.40 15.21 -19.04
CA ILE A 257 -0.36 16.42 -19.29
C ILE A 257 0.52 17.43 -20.04
N LYS A 258 0.13 17.72 -21.28
CA LYS A 258 0.88 18.62 -22.17
C LYS A 258 1.11 19.99 -21.54
N GLU A 259 0.07 20.61 -20.98
CA GLU A 259 0.18 21.96 -20.40
C GLU A 259 1.12 21.96 -19.19
N THR A 260 1.14 20.88 -18.41
CA THR A 260 2.10 20.74 -17.32
C THR A 260 3.54 20.58 -17.83
N GLN A 261 3.76 19.81 -18.89
CA GLN A 261 5.09 19.71 -19.51
C GLN A 261 5.59 21.06 -20.02
N GLU A 262 4.72 21.84 -20.66
CA GLU A 262 5.06 23.18 -21.12
C GLU A 262 5.43 24.10 -19.96
N PHE A 263 4.64 24.12 -18.88
CA PHE A 263 4.92 24.90 -17.68
C PHE A 263 6.22 24.46 -16.98
N LEU A 264 6.47 23.16 -16.86
CA LEU A 264 7.68 22.62 -16.22
C LEU A 264 8.95 22.92 -17.04
N ARG A 265 8.87 22.95 -18.38
CA ARG A 265 10.00 23.35 -19.24
C ARG A 265 10.35 24.82 -19.08
N ALA A 266 9.36 25.70 -19.07
CA ALA A 266 9.52 27.12 -18.84
C ALA A 266 8.23 27.67 -18.24
N PHE A 267 8.29 28.24 -17.03
CA PHE A 267 7.11 28.81 -16.39
C PHE A 267 6.83 30.22 -16.88
N ASP A 268 5.55 30.54 -17.07
CA ASP A 268 5.03 31.91 -17.19
C ASP A 268 3.53 31.91 -16.81
N THR A 269 2.93 33.10 -16.82
CA THR A 269 1.54 33.30 -16.43
C THR A 269 0.56 32.61 -17.39
N GLN A 270 0.81 32.67 -18.70
CA GLN A 270 -0.05 32.06 -19.71
C GLN A 270 -0.06 30.53 -19.58
N LYS A 271 1.11 29.92 -19.38
CA LYS A 271 1.24 28.47 -19.20
C LYS A 271 0.64 28.00 -17.89
N PHE A 272 0.74 28.79 -16.82
CA PHE A 272 0.05 28.49 -15.57
C PHE A 272 -1.48 28.50 -15.75
N THR A 273 -2.01 29.53 -16.42
CA THR A 273 -3.44 29.60 -16.77
C THR A 273 -3.87 28.43 -17.65
N ALA A 274 -3.10 28.10 -18.69
CA ALA A 274 -3.38 26.96 -19.57
C ALA A 274 -3.40 25.65 -18.80
N MET A 275 -2.48 25.46 -17.85
CA MET A 275 -2.44 24.28 -16.99
C MET A 275 -3.67 24.16 -16.08
N LEU A 276 -4.14 25.25 -15.46
CA LEU A 276 -5.38 25.27 -14.67
C LEU A 276 -6.64 25.03 -15.49
N GLN A 277 -6.60 25.34 -16.79
CA GLN A 277 -7.69 25.18 -17.74
C GLN A 277 -7.56 23.91 -18.60
N SER A 278 -6.60 23.03 -18.28
CA SER A 278 -6.38 21.80 -19.04
C SER A 278 -7.65 20.96 -19.10
N ARG A 279 -7.85 20.34 -20.27
CA ARG A 279 -8.96 19.39 -20.53
C ARG A 279 -8.47 17.95 -20.60
N ASP A 280 -7.23 17.71 -20.18
CA ASP A 280 -6.65 16.38 -20.10
C ASP A 280 -7.50 15.45 -19.19
N PRO A 281 -7.56 14.14 -19.44
CA PRO A 281 -8.23 13.20 -18.54
C PRO A 281 -7.81 13.32 -17.06
N TYR A 282 -6.57 13.75 -16.79
CA TYR A 282 -6.06 13.99 -15.44
C TYR A 282 -6.18 15.46 -14.98
N ALA A 283 -7.05 16.27 -15.58
CA ALA A 283 -7.24 17.67 -15.19
C ALA A 283 -7.75 17.83 -13.74
N ILE A 284 -8.64 16.94 -13.28
CA ILE A 284 -9.17 16.99 -11.90
C ILE A 284 -8.07 16.75 -10.85
N PRO A 285 -7.29 15.65 -10.89
CA PRO A 285 -6.18 15.48 -9.96
C PRO A 285 -5.10 16.56 -10.12
N LEU A 286 -4.90 17.11 -11.32
CA LEU A 286 -4.02 18.26 -11.55
C LEU A 286 -4.49 19.49 -10.77
N THR A 287 -5.74 19.91 -10.92
CA THR A 287 -6.29 21.08 -10.23
C THR A 287 -6.23 20.91 -8.71
N LEU A 288 -6.54 19.72 -8.19
CA LEU A 288 -6.41 19.43 -6.75
C LEU A 288 -4.96 19.56 -6.27
N SER A 289 -4.00 19.02 -7.02
CA SER A 289 -2.58 19.15 -6.70
C SER A 289 -2.09 20.60 -6.74
N LEU A 290 -2.54 21.36 -7.74
CA LEU A 290 -2.22 22.79 -7.89
C LEU A 290 -2.87 23.62 -6.80
N ALA A 291 -4.11 23.35 -6.42
CA ALA A 291 -4.82 24.06 -5.37
C ALA A 291 -4.06 24.01 -4.04
N VAL A 292 -3.53 22.83 -3.67
CA VAL A 292 -2.68 22.70 -2.48
C VAL A 292 -1.43 23.55 -2.60
N LYS A 293 -0.69 23.42 -3.71
CA LYS A 293 0.57 24.15 -3.92
C LYS A 293 0.37 25.66 -3.95
N TYR A 294 -0.71 26.11 -4.60
CA TYR A 294 -1.09 27.51 -4.75
C TYR A 294 -1.50 28.12 -3.41
N MET A 295 -2.38 27.46 -2.65
CA MET A 295 -2.86 27.95 -1.36
C MET A 295 -1.73 28.17 -0.35
N LEU A 296 -0.65 27.39 -0.43
CA LEU A 296 0.52 27.53 0.44
C LEU A 296 1.42 28.73 0.11
N VAL A 297 1.27 29.37 -1.06
CA VAL A 297 2.15 30.46 -1.51
C VAL A 297 1.41 31.74 -1.87
N ALA A 298 0.11 31.66 -2.19
CA ALA A 298 -0.69 32.81 -2.60
C ALA A 298 -1.02 33.73 -1.41
N PRO A 299 -0.64 35.03 -1.45
CA PRO A 299 -0.84 35.96 -0.34
C PRO A 299 -2.28 36.09 0.17
N ASN A 300 -3.28 36.05 -0.71
CA ASN A 300 -4.69 36.26 -0.37
C ASN A 300 -5.29 35.01 0.27
N LEU A 301 -4.74 33.82 -0.03
CA LEU A 301 -5.17 32.56 0.56
C LEU A 301 -4.33 32.19 1.79
N ARG A 302 -3.26 32.94 2.09
CA ARG A 302 -2.40 32.71 3.23
C ARG A 302 -3.15 32.67 4.57
N PRO A 303 -4.12 33.56 4.89
CA PRO A 303 -4.89 33.44 6.13
C PRO A 303 -5.62 32.10 6.25
N LEU A 304 -6.21 31.62 5.15
CA LEU A 304 -6.88 30.32 5.11
C LEU A 304 -5.87 29.17 5.30
N ALA A 305 -4.68 29.28 4.69
CA ALA A 305 -3.61 28.29 4.83
C ALA A 305 -3.04 28.25 6.27
N GLU A 306 -2.95 29.39 6.95
CA GLU A 306 -2.51 29.48 8.35
C GLU A 306 -3.51 28.82 9.28
N VAL A 307 -4.82 29.06 9.10
CA VAL A 307 -5.87 28.36 9.87
C VAL A 307 -5.82 26.86 9.62
N ALA A 308 -5.68 26.43 8.36
CA ALA A 308 -5.53 25.02 8.03
C ALA A 308 -4.29 24.42 8.71
N THR A 309 -3.16 25.11 8.67
CA THR A 309 -1.90 24.66 9.30
C THR A 309 -2.05 24.52 10.81
N GLN A 310 -2.67 25.50 11.47
CA GLN A 310 -2.90 25.47 12.91
C GLN A 310 -3.79 24.28 13.30
N HIS A 311 -4.90 24.06 12.58
CA HIS A 311 -5.75 22.89 12.78
C HIS A 311 -4.98 21.58 12.60
N TYR A 312 -4.10 21.51 11.60
CA TYR A 312 -3.28 20.32 11.38
C TYR A 312 -2.36 20.03 12.57
N ILE A 313 -1.68 21.05 13.10
CA ILE A 313 -0.78 20.90 14.26
C ILE A 313 -1.57 20.47 15.50
N ASP A 314 -2.67 21.16 15.79
CA ASP A 314 -3.40 20.97 17.04
C ASP A 314 -4.18 19.64 17.08
N VAL A 315 -4.72 19.21 15.94
CA VAL A 315 -5.68 18.11 15.88
C VAL A 315 -5.13 16.87 15.17
N ILE A 316 -4.38 17.06 14.07
CA ILE A 316 -3.99 15.96 13.17
C ILE A 316 -2.58 15.44 13.45
N GLU A 317 -1.61 16.31 13.76
CA GLU A 317 -0.20 15.93 13.88
C GLU A 317 0.02 14.85 14.94
N ASN A 318 -0.68 14.92 16.06
CA ASN A 318 -0.61 13.93 17.15
C ASN A 318 -1.06 12.52 16.74
N GLN A 319 -1.80 12.39 15.64
CA GLN A 319 -2.24 11.10 15.08
C GLN A 319 -1.19 10.51 14.13
N ARG A 320 -0.19 11.30 13.72
CA ARG A 320 0.83 10.93 12.74
C ARG A 320 2.08 10.38 13.44
N GLU A 321 2.73 9.44 12.77
CA GLU A 321 4.11 9.08 13.05
C GLU A 321 5.02 9.74 12.03
N ARG A 322 6.14 10.32 12.48
CA ARG A 322 7.21 10.72 11.56
C ARG A 322 7.90 9.47 11.07
N ILE A 323 7.55 9.06 9.85
CA ILE A 323 8.15 7.89 9.21
C ILE A 323 9.50 8.30 8.64
N GLU A 324 10.54 7.54 8.99
CA GLU A 324 11.88 7.76 8.45
C GLU A 324 11.87 7.54 6.93
N SER A 325 12.52 8.45 6.21
CA SER A 325 12.75 8.30 4.78
C SER A 325 13.80 7.22 4.57
N LEU A 326 13.59 6.36 3.59
CA LEU A 326 14.60 5.44 3.11
C LEU A 326 15.73 6.22 2.43
N GLU A 327 16.98 5.90 2.78
CA GLU A 327 18.16 6.40 2.07
C GLU A 327 18.31 5.67 0.73
N ASN A 328 17.45 6.00 -0.24
CA ASN A 328 17.65 5.69 -1.65
C ASN A 328 16.74 6.61 -2.49
N SER A 329 17.32 7.66 -3.06
CA SER A 329 16.59 8.82 -3.60
C SER A 329 16.05 8.63 -5.02
N ASN A 330 16.16 7.45 -5.63
CA ASN A 330 15.75 7.21 -7.01
C ASN A 330 14.76 6.05 -7.19
N PHE A 331 13.73 5.97 -6.34
CA PHE A 331 12.54 5.14 -6.60
C PHE A 331 11.62 5.80 -7.64
N ARG A 332 12.12 6.01 -8.84
CA ARG A 332 11.27 6.38 -9.97
C ARG A 332 10.55 5.15 -10.46
N SER A 333 9.23 5.17 -10.40
CA SER A 333 8.39 4.12 -10.96
C SER A 333 7.33 4.72 -11.87
N ASP A 334 6.86 3.89 -12.79
CA ASP A 334 5.69 4.18 -13.61
C ASP A 334 4.40 3.78 -12.91
N ARG A 335 4.45 3.48 -11.60
CA ARG A 335 3.29 2.99 -10.87
C ARG A 335 2.42 4.09 -10.31
N TYR A 336 1.17 3.73 -10.04
CA TYR A 336 0.21 4.53 -9.29
C TYR A 336 -0.33 3.73 -8.11
N GLY A 337 -1.17 4.36 -7.28
CA GLY A 337 -1.88 3.69 -6.21
C GLY A 337 -0.99 3.30 -5.03
N LEU A 338 -1.54 2.42 -4.20
CA LEU A 338 -1.03 2.05 -2.88
C LEU A 338 -0.36 0.68 -2.81
N LEU A 339 -0.33 -0.05 -3.92
CA LEU A 339 0.41 -1.29 -4.02
C LEU A 339 1.91 -1.04 -3.86
N LEU A 340 2.52 -1.78 -2.95
CA LEU A 340 3.95 -1.71 -2.66
C LEU A 340 4.78 -2.21 -3.83
N PRO A 341 6.10 -1.93 -3.89
CA PRO A 341 6.88 -2.18 -5.08
C PRO A 341 6.87 -3.61 -5.63
N TYR A 342 6.61 -4.56 -4.76
CA TYR A 342 6.57 -5.98 -5.04
C TYR A 342 5.16 -6.53 -5.25
N GLN A 343 4.15 -5.78 -4.83
CA GLN A 343 2.77 -6.13 -5.01
C GLN A 343 2.39 -5.76 -6.45
N SER A 344 1.79 -6.71 -7.16
CA SER A 344 1.31 -6.50 -8.52
C SER A 344 -0.18 -6.83 -8.57
N ALA A 345 -0.93 -6.04 -9.34
CA ALA A 345 -2.30 -6.39 -9.66
C ALA A 345 -2.29 -7.63 -10.58
N PRO A 346 -3.19 -8.60 -10.38
CA PRO A 346 -3.11 -9.86 -11.09
C PRO A 346 -3.46 -9.80 -12.58
N GLN A 347 -4.13 -8.73 -13.04
CA GLN A 347 -4.70 -8.64 -14.39
C GLN A 347 -4.60 -7.25 -15.06
N GLN A 348 -3.95 -6.27 -14.44
CA GLN A 348 -3.75 -4.95 -15.04
C GLN A 348 -2.34 -4.44 -14.79
N PRO A 349 -1.77 -3.66 -15.71
CA PRO A 349 -0.59 -2.89 -15.39
C PRO A 349 -1.01 -1.87 -14.34
N THR A 350 -0.46 -1.95 -13.13
CA THR A 350 -0.40 -0.81 -12.18
C THR A 350 0.48 0.32 -12.72
N ARG A 351 0.70 0.36 -14.04
CA ARG A 351 1.68 1.17 -14.75
C ARG A 351 0.95 2.20 -15.58
N LEU A 352 1.37 3.44 -15.40
CA LEU A 352 1.05 4.56 -16.25
C LEU A 352 2.04 4.56 -17.42
N LEU A 353 1.55 4.40 -18.65
CA LEU A 353 2.39 4.37 -19.84
C LEU A 353 3.21 5.66 -19.96
N GLY A 354 4.52 5.53 -20.14
CA GLY A 354 5.41 6.66 -20.47
C GLY A 354 5.77 7.60 -19.33
N THR A 355 5.43 7.29 -18.08
CA THR A 355 5.68 8.19 -16.94
C THR A 355 6.62 7.60 -15.92
N LYS A 356 7.56 8.39 -15.38
CA LYS A 356 8.42 7.96 -14.26
C LYS A 356 8.42 9.00 -13.16
N GLY A 357 7.52 8.84 -12.19
CA GLY A 357 7.41 9.69 -11.01
C GLY A 357 7.95 9.04 -9.73
N ILE A 358 7.96 9.81 -8.65
CA ILE A 358 8.28 9.30 -7.31
C ILE A 358 6.96 9.14 -6.57
N ARG A 359 6.68 7.94 -6.06
CA ARG A 359 5.54 7.71 -5.16
C ARG A 359 6.02 7.93 -3.72
N PRO A 360 5.38 8.82 -2.94
CA PRO A 360 5.80 9.04 -1.55
C PRO A 360 5.87 7.75 -0.74
N ILE A 361 4.92 6.82 -0.91
CA ILE A 361 4.94 5.53 -0.20
C ILE A 361 6.20 4.68 -0.44
N ASP A 362 6.85 4.84 -1.60
CA ASP A 362 8.09 4.12 -1.91
C ASP A 362 9.31 4.72 -1.18
N CYS A 363 9.16 5.91 -0.59
CA CYS A 363 10.23 6.64 0.09
C CYS A 363 10.24 6.44 1.62
N TYR A 364 9.24 5.78 2.21
CA TYR A 364 9.09 5.69 3.66
C TYR A 364 9.14 4.26 4.19
N GLN A 365 9.71 4.07 5.38
CA GLN A 365 9.76 2.78 6.07
C GLN A 365 8.77 2.71 7.23
N LEU A 366 7.62 2.05 7.03
CA LEU A 366 6.69 1.79 8.14
C LEU A 366 7.39 0.99 9.25
N THR A 367 7.15 1.37 10.51
CA THR A 367 7.71 0.70 11.69
C THR A 367 6.71 -0.30 12.29
N THR A 368 7.24 -1.28 13.01
CA THR A 368 6.47 -2.28 13.78
C THR A 368 6.54 -2.04 15.28
N GLN A 369 7.42 -1.14 15.75
CA GLN A 369 7.74 -0.96 17.17
C GLN A 369 6.90 0.11 17.85
N LYS A 370 6.58 1.19 17.14
CA LYS A 370 5.75 2.30 17.63
C LYS A 370 4.57 2.44 16.66
N ILE A 371 3.36 2.36 17.18
CA ILE A 371 2.14 2.43 16.38
C ILE A 371 1.27 3.51 17.00
N THR A 372 0.98 4.56 16.23
CA THR A 372 0.08 5.64 16.67
C THR A 372 -1.35 5.12 16.89
N PRO A 373 -2.19 5.84 17.65
CA PRO A 373 -3.60 5.49 17.78
C PRO A 373 -4.29 5.32 16.43
N HIS A 374 -4.00 6.21 15.47
CA HIS A 374 -4.47 6.11 14.09
C HIS A 374 -4.06 4.79 13.42
N ASN A 375 -2.75 4.52 13.37
CA ASN A 375 -2.24 3.32 12.70
C ASN A 375 -2.76 2.05 13.38
N ARG A 376 -2.88 2.04 14.71
CA ARG A 376 -3.44 0.91 15.45
C ARG A 376 -4.86 0.62 15.03
N ALA A 377 -5.72 1.64 15.01
CA ALA A 377 -7.11 1.48 14.59
C ALA A 377 -7.22 1.09 13.11
N ALA A 378 -6.39 1.66 12.23
CA ALA A 378 -6.33 1.28 10.82
C ALA A 378 -5.93 -0.19 10.65
N LEU A 379 -4.89 -0.66 11.35
CA LEU A 379 -4.44 -2.06 11.30
C LEU A 379 -5.50 -3.03 11.86
N HIS A 380 -6.24 -2.64 12.91
CA HIS A 380 -7.36 -3.44 13.44
C HIS A 380 -8.54 -3.51 12.47
N ALA A 381 -8.83 -2.43 11.75
CA ALA A 381 -9.83 -2.41 10.69
C ALA A 381 -9.33 -2.97 9.35
N GLU A 382 -8.07 -3.42 9.31
CA GLU A 382 -7.36 -3.88 8.11
C GLU A 382 -7.45 -2.88 6.96
N ARG A 383 -7.29 -1.59 7.27
CA ARG A 383 -7.12 -0.51 6.30
C ARG A 383 -5.66 -0.35 5.94
N ALA A 384 -5.40 -0.03 4.68
CA ALA A 384 -4.05 0.22 4.22
C ALA A 384 -3.48 1.46 4.93
N ILE A 385 -2.17 1.41 5.19
CA ILE A 385 -1.39 2.54 5.69
C ILE A 385 -0.37 2.89 4.60
N GLY A 386 -0.33 4.16 4.22
CA GLY A 386 0.60 4.70 3.24
C GLY A 386 1.74 5.39 3.97
N THR A 387 1.57 6.69 4.21
CA THR A 387 2.60 7.56 4.79
C THR A 387 2.12 8.34 6.02
N GLY A 388 0.90 8.07 6.48
CA GLY A 388 0.22 8.80 7.55
C GLY A 388 -0.73 9.89 7.04
N MET A 389 -1.27 10.67 7.98
CA MET A 389 -2.32 11.67 7.73
C MET A 389 -1.91 12.75 6.72
N SER A 390 -2.84 13.13 5.83
CA SER A 390 -2.54 14.06 4.74
C SER A 390 -2.76 15.53 5.08
N GLY A 391 -1.67 16.31 5.05
CA GLY A 391 -1.75 17.78 5.10
C GLY A 391 -2.45 18.36 3.88
N SER A 392 -2.27 17.76 2.70
CA SER A 392 -2.94 18.15 1.46
C SER A 392 -4.47 18.05 1.58
N THR A 393 -4.97 16.97 2.19
CA THR A 393 -6.42 16.87 2.47
C THR A 393 -6.88 18.02 3.34
N ASN A 394 -6.15 18.32 4.43
CA ASN A 394 -6.54 19.36 5.36
C ASN A 394 -6.60 20.73 4.68
N VAL A 395 -5.60 21.06 3.86
CA VAL A 395 -5.59 22.30 3.04
C VAL A 395 -6.83 22.35 2.13
N LEU A 396 -7.12 21.27 1.39
CA LEU A 396 -8.28 21.20 0.50
C LEU A 396 -9.61 21.30 1.25
N ASN A 397 -9.73 20.71 2.44
CA ASN A 397 -10.93 20.84 3.30
C ASN A 397 -11.26 22.31 3.58
N TYR A 398 -10.26 23.10 3.97
CA TYR A 398 -10.46 24.54 4.23
C TYR A 398 -10.77 25.31 2.96
N LEU A 399 -10.16 24.95 1.82
CA LEU A 399 -10.53 25.55 0.54
C LEU A 399 -11.98 25.25 0.15
N PHE A 400 -12.45 24.02 0.32
CA PHE A 400 -13.85 23.66 0.07
C PHE A 400 -14.82 24.38 1.01
N LYS A 401 -14.49 24.51 2.30
CA LYS A 401 -15.30 25.30 3.24
C LYS A 401 -15.40 26.76 2.82
N SER A 402 -14.29 27.38 2.41
CA SER A 402 -14.29 28.75 1.88
C SER A 402 -15.18 28.90 0.64
N LEU A 403 -15.20 27.92 -0.27
CA LEU A 403 -16.12 27.94 -1.41
C LEU A 403 -17.60 27.90 -0.97
N ILE A 404 -17.92 27.10 0.04
CA ILE A 404 -19.28 27.03 0.60
C ILE A 404 -19.66 28.35 1.28
N GLU A 405 -18.75 28.96 2.04
CA GLU A 405 -18.93 30.28 2.66
C GLU A 405 -19.15 31.38 1.62
N GLU A 406 -18.55 31.25 0.44
CA GLU A 406 -18.75 32.10 -0.73
C GLU A 406 -20.05 31.79 -1.52
N GLY A 407 -20.89 30.90 -0.99
CA GLY A 407 -22.19 30.54 -1.57
C GLY A 407 -22.11 29.58 -2.76
N LYS A 408 -20.97 28.90 -2.98
CA LYS A 408 -20.86 27.87 -4.03
C LYS A 408 -21.57 26.59 -3.59
N VAL A 409 -22.35 26.02 -4.50
CA VAL A 409 -23.12 24.79 -4.26
C VAL A 409 -22.44 23.61 -4.92
N PHE A 410 -22.04 22.61 -4.13
CA PHE A 410 -21.49 21.34 -4.57
C PHE A 410 -21.59 20.29 -3.46
N SER A 411 -21.48 19.01 -3.80
CA SER A 411 -21.41 17.92 -2.82
C SER A 411 -20.03 17.89 -2.15
N MET A 412 -20.00 18.16 -0.84
CA MET A 412 -18.79 18.06 -0.04
C MET A 412 -18.25 16.62 -0.02
N GLU A 413 -19.11 15.60 0.14
CA GLU A 413 -18.67 14.19 0.12
C GLU A 413 -18.02 13.81 -1.22
N HIS A 414 -18.52 14.35 -2.33
CA HIS A 414 -17.92 14.14 -3.65
C HIS A 414 -16.53 14.79 -3.73
N ALA A 415 -16.37 16.01 -3.19
CA ALA A 415 -15.07 16.69 -3.12
C ALA A 415 -14.06 15.94 -2.24
N LYS A 416 -14.51 15.36 -1.12
CA LYS A 416 -13.70 14.49 -0.26
C LYS A 416 -13.21 13.25 -1.00
N THR A 417 -14.12 12.62 -1.75
CA THR A 417 -13.82 11.44 -2.56
C THR A 417 -12.77 11.74 -3.61
N LEU A 418 -12.93 12.82 -4.39
CA LEU A 418 -11.94 13.22 -5.40
C LEU A 418 -10.57 13.49 -4.78
N THR A 419 -10.54 14.16 -3.62
CA THR A 419 -9.30 14.44 -2.89
C THR A 419 -8.60 13.16 -2.45
N ALA A 420 -9.34 12.23 -1.82
CA ALA A 420 -8.79 10.96 -1.38
C ALA A 420 -8.30 10.12 -2.56
N ALA A 421 -9.09 10.03 -3.63
CA ALA A 421 -8.73 9.31 -4.84
C ALA A 421 -7.46 9.88 -5.49
N TYR A 422 -7.32 11.19 -5.63
CA TYR A 422 -6.11 11.83 -6.18
C TYR A 422 -4.85 11.48 -5.37
N LEU A 423 -4.92 11.59 -4.04
CA LEU A 423 -3.77 11.34 -3.16
C LEU A 423 -3.38 9.87 -3.15
N THR A 424 -4.36 8.97 -3.19
CA THR A 424 -4.14 7.53 -3.30
C THR A 424 -3.60 7.13 -4.66
N PHE A 425 -4.18 7.65 -5.74
CA PHE A 425 -3.73 7.41 -7.10
C PHE A 425 -2.28 7.86 -7.29
N SER A 426 -1.87 8.98 -6.69
CA SER A 426 -0.49 9.47 -6.73
C SER A 426 0.50 8.61 -5.92
N GLY A 427 0.01 7.64 -5.14
CA GLY A 427 0.83 6.79 -4.26
C GLY A 427 1.32 7.49 -3.00
N GLY A 428 0.61 8.55 -2.59
CA GLY A 428 0.93 9.32 -1.40
C GLY A 428 0.28 8.75 -0.14
N HIS A 429 -1.04 8.60 -0.14
CA HIS A 429 -1.81 8.26 1.06
C HIS A 429 -2.81 7.14 0.80
N SER A 430 -3.09 6.32 1.80
CA SER A 430 -4.23 5.39 1.71
C SER A 430 -5.55 6.17 1.67
N LEU A 431 -6.62 5.55 1.16
CA LEU A 431 -7.94 6.18 1.18
C LEU A 431 -8.36 6.50 2.61
N ASN A 432 -8.04 5.60 3.54
CA ASN A 432 -8.31 5.82 4.96
C ASN A 432 -7.57 7.06 5.50
N GLU A 433 -6.27 7.20 5.23
CA GLU A 433 -5.48 8.36 5.66
C GLU A 433 -5.96 9.66 5.03
N ALA A 434 -6.31 9.63 3.75
CA ALA A 434 -6.70 10.82 3.01
C ALA A 434 -8.14 11.24 3.32
N TYR A 435 -9.08 10.32 3.48
CA TYR A 435 -10.50 10.64 3.68
C TYR A 435 -10.81 11.05 5.13
N THR A 436 -10.20 10.37 6.10
CA THR A 436 -10.57 10.58 7.51
C THR A 436 -10.15 11.93 8.05
N VAL A 437 -9.14 12.59 7.45
CA VAL A 437 -8.74 13.98 7.75
C VAL A 437 -9.93 14.94 7.74
N PHE A 438 -10.89 14.75 6.83
CA PHE A 438 -12.08 15.59 6.75
C PHE A 438 -13.01 15.50 7.97
N SER A 439 -12.90 14.43 8.76
CA SER A 439 -13.75 14.15 9.92
C SER A 439 -13.16 14.70 11.22
N TYR A 440 -11.94 15.25 11.21
CA TYR A 440 -11.27 15.79 12.40
C TYR A 440 -11.75 17.17 12.83
N ASN A 441 -12.84 17.68 12.26
CA ASN A 441 -13.33 19.02 12.57
C ASN A 441 -13.63 19.22 14.08
N ASP A 442 -13.97 18.16 14.84
CA ASP A 442 -14.29 18.26 16.29
C ASP A 442 -13.99 16.98 17.12
N GLN A 443 -13.46 15.92 16.52
CA GLN A 443 -13.29 14.61 17.19
C GLN A 443 -11.84 14.36 17.61
N LYS A 444 -11.63 14.10 18.91
CA LYS A 444 -10.32 13.66 19.42
C LYS A 444 -9.98 12.20 19.06
N ASN A 445 -11.00 11.38 18.80
CA ASN A 445 -10.83 9.94 18.59
C ASN A 445 -10.98 9.61 17.11
N PHE A 446 -9.91 9.07 16.53
CA PHE A 446 -9.89 8.58 15.16
C PHE A 446 -10.80 7.35 14.99
N THR A 447 -11.59 7.36 13.91
CA THR A 447 -12.34 6.18 13.45
C THR A 447 -11.90 5.84 12.02
N PRO A 448 -11.45 4.60 11.75
CA PRO A 448 -11.08 4.19 10.41
C PRO A 448 -12.26 4.30 9.44
N LEU A 449 -11.95 4.59 8.18
CA LEU A 449 -12.95 4.70 7.12
C LEU A 449 -13.74 3.38 6.97
N LEU A 450 -15.07 3.49 6.93
CA LEU A 450 -15.96 2.39 6.57
C LEU A 450 -16.20 2.46 5.05
N PHE A 451 -15.83 1.42 4.31
CA PHE A 451 -16.06 1.42 2.87
C PHE A 451 -17.56 1.38 2.53
N ASN A 452 -18.40 0.78 3.39
CA ASN A 452 -19.86 0.89 3.26
C ASN A 452 -20.38 2.31 3.45
N GLN A 453 -19.74 3.12 4.30
CA GLN A 453 -20.12 4.53 4.44
C GLN A 453 -19.80 5.31 3.16
N LEU A 454 -18.66 5.02 2.52
CA LEU A 454 -18.37 5.58 1.20
C LEU A 454 -19.44 5.17 0.18
N ALA A 455 -19.75 3.88 0.09
CA ALA A 455 -20.76 3.37 -0.84
C ALA A 455 -22.15 3.99 -0.61
N GLY A 456 -22.50 4.27 0.64
CA GLY A 456 -23.77 4.90 1.00
C GLY A 456 -23.83 6.42 0.79
N ALA A 457 -22.72 7.08 0.43
CA ALA A 457 -22.68 8.54 0.28
C ALA A 457 -23.36 9.02 -1.01
N ASP A 458 -23.06 8.38 -2.14
CA ASP A 458 -23.71 8.60 -3.43
C ASP A 458 -23.48 7.40 -4.39
N GLN A 459 -24.18 7.40 -5.52
CA GLN A 459 -24.11 6.32 -6.50
C GLN A 459 -22.70 6.16 -7.11
N HIS A 460 -21.98 7.26 -7.33
CA HIS A 460 -20.65 7.19 -7.93
C HIS A 460 -19.66 6.48 -6.99
N ASN A 461 -19.75 6.77 -5.69
CA ASN A 461 -18.99 6.08 -4.67
C ASN A 461 -19.41 4.61 -4.52
N ALA A 462 -20.71 4.30 -4.63
CA ALA A 462 -21.18 2.92 -4.64
C ALA A 462 -20.55 2.12 -5.78
N ASP A 463 -20.55 2.66 -7.00
CA ASP A 463 -19.96 2.01 -8.17
C ASP A 463 -18.43 1.84 -8.00
N ALA A 464 -17.74 2.84 -7.44
CA ALA A 464 -16.31 2.78 -7.18
C ALA A 464 -15.94 1.71 -6.13
N VAL A 465 -16.73 1.61 -5.05
CA VAL A 465 -16.57 0.56 -4.02
C VAL A 465 -16.82 -0.82 -4.62
N GLU A 466 -17.86 -0.97 -5.43
CA GLU A 466 -18.17 -2.24 -6.09
C GLU A 466 -17.04 -2.68 -7.01
N TYR A 467 -16.58 -1.77 -7.88
CA TYR A 467 -15.47 -2.01 -8.77
C TYR A 467 -14.22 -2.47 -7.99
N ALA A 468 -13.86 -1.74 -6.93
CA ALA A 468 -12.69 -2.05 -6.12
C ALA A 468 -12.82 -3.39 -5.39
N TYR A 469 -13.99 -3.70 -4.84
CA TYR A 469 -14.27 -4.98 -4.17
C TYR A 469 -14.17 -6.16 -5.15
N GLN A 470 -14.71 -6.01 -6.37
CA GLN A 470 -14.59 -7.05 -7.39
C GLN A 470 -13.13 -7.31 -7.77
N ARG A 471 -12.30 -6.26 -7.92
CA ARG A 471 -10.85 -6.44 -8.18
C ARG A 471 -10.14 -7.19 -7.06
N VAL A 472 -10.54 -6.94 -5.81
CA VAL A 472 -10.04 -7.68 -4.64
C VAL A 472 -10.44 -9.16 -4.70
N LEU A 473 -11.69 -9.47 -5.03
CA LEU A 473 -12.16 -10.84 -5.20
C LEU A 473 -11.42 -11.58 -6.33
N ASP A 474 -11.24 -10.93 -7.48
CA ASP A 474 -10.52 -11.51 -8.62
C ASP A 474 -9.06 -11.85 -8.24
N ALA A 475 -8.42 -10.95 -7.50
CA ALA A 475 -7.07 -11.18 -6.98
C ALA A 475 -7.02 -12.32 -5.96
N CYS A 476 -8.00 -12.35 -5.04
CA CYS A 476 -8.12 -13.42 -4.05
C CYS A 476 -8.31 -14.79 -4.73
N LYS A 477 -9.13 -14.85 -5.78
CA LYS A 477 -9.36 -16.06 -6.56
C LYS A 477 -8.07 -16.56 -7.18
N LEU A 478 -7.34 -15.70 -7.91
CA LEU A 478 -6.09 -16.11 -8.55
C LEU A 478 -5.05 -16.65 -7.56
N LEU A 479 -4.89 -15.97 -6.41
CA LEU A 479 -3.92 -16.36 -5.39
C LEU A 479 -4.29 -17.67 -4.69
N ASN A 480 -5.59 -17.99 -4.60
CA ASN A 480 -6.07 -19.22 -3.99
C ASN A 480 -6.15 -20.41 -4.98
N THR A 481 -6.37 -20.17 -6.28
CA THR A 481 -6.42 -21.23 -7.32
C THR A 481 -5.05 -21.69 -7.79
N SER A 482 -3.99 -20.91 -7.57
CA SER A 482 -2.60 -21.29 -7.88
C SER A 482 -2.08 -22.46 -7.03
N ARG A 483 -2.92 -23.03 -6.15
CA ARG A 483 -2.64 -24.21 -5.30
C ARG A 483 -3.08 -25.54 -5.92
N SER A 484 -4.01 -25.52 -6.88
CA SER A 484 -4.69 -26.74 -7.36
C SER A 484 -3.92 -27.50 -8.46
N GLY A 485 -2.71 -27.05 -8.81
CA GLY A 485 -1.97 -27.50 -9.98
C GLY A 485 -0.52 -27.89 -9.67
N HIS A 486 -0.29 -28.66 -8.61
CA HIS A 486 0.96 -29.41 -8.42
C HIS A 486 0.71 -30.76 -7.77
#